data_AF-C0HEE0-F1
#
_entry.id   AF-C0HEE0-F1
#
_cell.length_a   1.000
_cell.length_b   1.000
_cell.length_c   1.000
_cell.angle_alpha   90.00
_cell.angle_beta   90.00
_cell.angle_gamma   90.00
#
_symmetry.space_group_name_H-M   'P 1'
#
loop_
_entity.id
_entity.type
_entity.pdbx_description
1 polymer ?
#
loop_
_entity_poly.entity_id
_entity_poly.type
_entity_poly.pdbx_seq_one_letter_code
_entity_poly.pdbx_strand_id
1 'polypeptide(L)'
;MMKLGYVSRLHPRDQYNHSILSVIGYKPRDFAAQINLNTANMWGIVKSIVDVCMKLGEGKYVLVKDPVKPQVRLYEVPNDAFENDYVEEPLPEEEQVRPFSEDVDASAKEMDAAAEAEATGTTAGAEKSGDVAAV
;
A
#
# COMPACT_ATOMS: atom_id res chain seq x y z
N MET A 1 14.55 -8.68 -10.78
CA MET A 1 13.93 -9.39 -9.62
C MET A 1 12.68 -8.62 -9.27
N MET A 2 11.52 -9.28 -9.20
CA MET A 2 10.26 -8.68 -8.79
C MET A 2 10.16 -8.75 -7.26
N LYS A 3 9.64 -7.72 -6.59
CA LYS A 3 9.46 -7.72 -5.13
C LYS A 3 7.98 -7.64 -4.78
N LEU A 4 7.53 -8.49 -3.87
CA LEU A 4 6.16 -8.50 -3.33
C LEU A 4 6.21 -8.12 -1.86
N GLY A 5 5.51 -7.05 -1.50
CA GLY A 5 5.35 -6.60 -0.11
C GLY A 5 4.07 -7.16 0.50
N TYR A 6 4.16 -7.67 1.71
CA TYR A 6 3.03 -8.10 2.51
C TYR A 6 2.66 -6.99 3.49
N VAL A 7 1.48 -6.41 3.30
CA VAL A 7 0.95 -5.33 4.14
C VAL A 7 -0.30 -5.84 4.84
N SER A 8 -0.44 -5.53 6.13
CA SER A 8 -1.64 -5.84 6.91
C SER A 8 -2.18 -4.57 7.54
N ARG A 9 -3.50 -4.54 7.78
CA ARG A 9 -4.11 -3.54 8.67
C ARG A 9 -3.63 -3.79 10.10
N LEU A 10 -3.48 -2.71 10.86
CA LEU A 10 -3.18 -2.75 12.30
C LEU A 10 -4.38 -3.27 13.10
N HIS A 11 -5.59 -2.83 12.72
CA HIS A 11 -6.84 -3.34 13.25
C HIS A 11 -7.79 -3.70 12.09
N PRO A 12 -8.49 -4.86 12.11
CA PRO A 12 -9.33 -5.28 10.97
C PRO A 12 -10.42 -4.29 10.56
N ARG A 13 -10.92 -3.49 11.52
CA ARG A 13 -11.96 -2.47 11.29
C ARG A 13 -11.42 -1.10 10.88
N ASP A 14 -10.11 -0.88 11.03
CA ASP A 14 -9.46 0.36 10.67
C ASP A 14 -8.80 0.22 9.31
N GLN A 15 -9.23 1.06 8.36
CA GLN A 15 -8.73 1.07 6.99
C GLN A 15 -7.63 2.10 6.76
N TYR A 16 -7.29 2.95 7.73
CA TYR A 16 -6.26 3.98 7.56
C TYR A 16 -4.89 3.47 8.00
N ASN A 17 -4.86 2.71 9.09
CA ASN A 17 -3.61 2.28 9.72
C ASN A 17 -3.16 0.90 9.22
N HIS A 18 -2.02 0.87 8.53
CA HIS A 18 -1.41 -0.34 7.96
C HIS A 18 0.07 -0.49 8.37
N SER A 19 0.55 -1.73 8.49
CA SER A 19 1.94 -2.07 8.76
C SER A 19 2.50 -3.05 7.73
N ILE A 20 3.79 -2.89 7.40
CA ILE A 20 4.51 -3.76 6.47
C ILE A 20 5.10 -4.92 7.26
N LEU A 21 4.78 -6.15 6.86
CA LEU A 21 5.26 -7.36 7.54
C LEU A 21 6.56 -7.88 6.93
N SER A 22 6.63 -7.97 5.60
CA SER A 22 7.79 -8.52 4.90
C SER A 22 7.80 -8.14 3.42
N VAL A 23 8.97 -8.24 2.78
CA VAL A 23 9.15 -8.09 1.33
C VAL A 23 9.91 -9.31 0.80
N ILE A 24 9.32 -10.00 -0.17
CA ILE A 24 9.90 -11.20 -0.79
C ILE A 24 10.29 -10.90 -2.24
N GLY A 25 11.51 -11.29 -2.62
CA GLY A 25 12.03 -11.17 -3.98
C GLY A 25 11.85 -12.45 -4.78
N TYR A 26 11.22 -12.36 -5.96
CA TYR A 26 11.07 -13.45 -6.91
C TYR A 26 11.77 -13.17 -8.24
N LYS A 27 12.24 -14.25 -8.88
CA LYS A 27 12.51 -14.22 -10.33
C LYS A 27 11.16 -14.33 -11.03
N PRO A 28 10.82 -13.43 -11.98
CA PRO A 28 9.50 -13.44 -12.63
C PRO A 28 9.13 -14.77 -13.30
N ARG A 29 10.11 -15.48 -13.87
CA ARG A 29 9.88 -16.80 -14.48
C ARG A 29 9.46 -17.85 -13.46
N ASP A 30 10.13 -17.88 -12.31
CA ASP A 30 9.83 -18.85 -11.25
C ASP A 30 8.46 -18.54 -10.61
N PHE A 31 8.16 -17.25 -10.41
CA PHE A 31 6.85 -16.83 -9.93
C PHE A 31 5.71 -17.18 -10.89
N ALA A 32 5.91 -16.99 -12.20
CA ALA A 32 4.94 -17.39 -13.22
C ALA A 32 4.61 -18.89 -13.13
N ALA A 33 5.62 -19.74 -12.93
CA ALA A 33 5.41 -21.17 -12.72
C ALA A 33 4.64 -21.47 -11.43
N GLN A 34 4.92 -20.75 -10.33
CA GLN A 34 4.23 -20.93 -9.04
C GLN A 34 2.74 -20.61 -9.10
N ILE A 35 2.35 -19.57 -9.85
CA ILE A 35 0.94 -19.20 -10.03
C ILE A 35 0.26 -19.97 -11.18
N ASN A 36 0.91 -21.01 -11.71
CA ASN A 36 0.43 -21.84 -12.82
C ASN A 36 0.14 -21.03 -14.12
N LEU A 37 0.96 -20.03 -14.40
CA LEU A 37 0.87 -19.21 -15.61
C LEU A 37 1.70 -19.82 -16.74
N ASN A 38 1.02 -20.31 -17.78
CA ASN A 38 1.66 -20.82 -18.98
C ASN A 38 1.89 -19.68 -19.99
N THR A 39 3.15 -19.34 -20.24
CA THR A 39 3.56 -18.25 -21.15
C THR A 39 3.20 -18.51 -22.62
N ALA A 40 3.17 -19.77 -23.05
CA ALA A 40 2.74 -20.13 -24.40
C ALA A 40 1.23 -19.93 -24.57
N ASN A 41 0.44 -20.35 -23.57
CA ASN A 41 -1.01 -20.14 -23.56
C ASN A 41 -1.36 -18.64 -23.52
N MET A 42 -0.64 -17.86 -22.71
CA MET A 42 -0.81 -16.41 -22.63
C MET A 42 -0.65 -15.75 -24.01
N TRP A 43 0.43 -16.05 -24.74
CA TRP A 43 0.65 -15.50 -26.08
C TRP A 43 -0.39 -15.98 -27.10
N GLY A 44 -0.87 -17.22 -26.97
CA GLY A 44 -1.96 -17.75 -27.80
C GLY A 44 -3.26 -16.95 -27.63
N ILE A 45 -3.62 -16.60 -26.40
CA ILE A 45 -4.80 -15.78 -26.10
C ILE A 45 -4.65 -14.37 -26.68
N VAL A 46 -3.48 -13.73 -26.49
CA VAL A 46 -3.20 -12.40 -27.05
C VAL A 46 -3.31 -12.41 -28.57
N LYS A 47 -2.71 -13.40 -29.24
CA LYS A 47 -2.81 -13.54 -30.69
C LYS A 47 -4.27 -13.69 -31.14
N SER A 48 -5.05 -14.52 -30.44
CA SER A 48 -6.46 -14.71 -30.77
C SER A 48 -7.27 -13.41 -30.68
N ILE A 49 -6.99 -12.54 -29.71
CA ILE A 49 -7.65 -11.23 -29.59
C ILE A 49 -7.24 -10.32 -30.74
N VAL A 50 -5.94 -10.24 -31.04
CA VAL A 50 -5.41 -9.43 -32.15
C VAL A 50 -5.98 -9.89 -33.50
N ASP A 51 -6.07 -11.20 -33.74
CA ASP A 51 -6.65 -11.77 -34.96
C ASP A 51 -8.13 -11.43 -35.11
N VAL A 52 -8.87 -11.23 -34.02
CA VAL A 52 -10.26 -10.74 -34.05
C VAL A 52 -10.28 -9.25 -34.35
N CYS A 53 -9.46 -8.44 -33.68
CA CYS A 53 -9.39 -7.00 -33.91
C CYS A 53 -8.99 -6.65 -35.35
N MET A 54 -8.08 -7.40 -35.97
CA MET A 54 -7.65 -7.19 -37.35
C MET A 54 -8.75 -7.46 -38.41
N LYS A 55 -9.82 -8.15 -38.03
CA LYS A 55 -10.97 -8.41 -38.91
C LYS A 55 -12.07 -7.36 -38.79
N LEU A 56 -11.98 -6.49 -37.79
CA LEU A 56 -12.97 -5.45 -37.54
C LEU A 56 -12.61 -4.18 -38.32
N GLY A 57 -13.61 -3.35 -38.59
CA GLY A 57 -13.41 -2.05 -39.25
C GLY A 57 -12.68 -1.07 -38.33
N GLU A 58 -12.13 -0.01 -38.92
CA GLU A 58 -11.54 1.10 -38.16
C GLU A 58 -12.62 1.76 -37.29
N GLY A 59 -12.33 1.90 -35.99
CA GLY A 59 -13.28 2.43 -35.02
C GLY A 59 -12.78 2.25 -33.59
N LYS A 60 -13.57 2.73 -32.62
CA LYS A 60 -13.29 2.55 -31.19
C LYS A 60 -14.02 1.29 -30.68
N TYR A 61 -13.33 0.47 -29.90
CA TYR A 61 -13.90 -0.78 -29.33
C TYR A 61 -13.57 -0.92 -27.84
N VAL A 62 -14.42 -1.62 -27.10
CA VAL A 62 -14.23 -1.93 -25.67
C VAL A 62 -14.29 -3.44 -25.46
N LEU A 63 -13.24 -3.98 -24.82
CA LEU A 63 -13.17 -5.36 -24.37
C LEU A 63 -13.63 -5.46 -22.91
N VAL A 64 -14.77 -6.09 -22.65
CA VAL A 64 -15.37 -6.19 -21.30
C VAL A 64 -15.44 -7.64 -20.84
N LYS A 65 -15.00 -7.90 -19.61
CA LYS A 65 -15.25 -9.17 -18.92
C LYS A 65 -16.66 -9.16 -18.34
N ASP A 66 -17.46 -10.17 -18.68
CA ASP A 66 -18.83 -10.31 -18.17
C ASP A 66 -18.80 -10.52 -16.65
N PRO A 67 -19.55 -9.74 -15.85
CA PRO A 67 -19.49 -9.81 -14.39
C PRO A 67 -19.96 -11.17 -13.86
N VAL A 68 -20.93 -11.79 -14.52
CA VAL A 68 -21.58 -13.03 -14.08
C VAL A 68 -20.97 -14.24 -14.75
N LYS A 69 -20.76 -14.18 -16.06
CA LYS A 69 -20.27 -15.30 -16.86
C LYS A 69 -18.76 -15.19 -17.05
N PRO A 70 -18.01 -16.31 -17.06
CA PRO A 70 -16.56 -16.29 -17.33
C PRO A 70 -16.27 -16.13 -18.82
N GLN A 71 -16.72 -15.02 -19.42
CA GLN A 71 -16.55 -14.71 -20.83
C GLN A 71 -16.13 -13.26 -21.02
N VAL A 72 -15.43 -12.99 -22.12
CA VAL A 72 -15.04 -11.64 -22.52
C VAL A 72 -15.76 -11.29 -23.81
N ARG A 73 -16.24 -10.06 -23.94
CA ARG A 73 -17.01 -9.54 -25.08
C ARG A 73 -16.36 -8.29 -25.63
N LEU A 74 -16.45 -8.12 -26.94
CA LEU A 74 -15.96 -6.95 -27.64
C LEU A 74 -17.16 -6.15 -28.16
N TYR A 75 -17.21 -4.87 -27.83
CA TYR A 75 -18.26 -3.94 -28.23
C TYR A 75 -17.65 -2.82 -29.07
N GLU A 76 -18.30 -2.46 -30.17
CA GLU A 76 -18.03 -1.22 -30.89
C GLU A 76 -18.68 -0.06 -30.14
N VAL A 77 -17.96 1.06 -30.00
CA VAL A 77 -18.47 2.25 -29.33
C VAL A 77 -18.34 3.45 -30.27
N PRO A 78 -19.23 4.46 -30.13
CA PRO A 78 -19.11 5.70 -30.89
C PRO A 78 -17.73 6.34 -30.71
N ASN A 79 -17.30 7.11 -31.71
CA ASN A 79 -16.01 7.81 -31.63
C ASN A 79 -15.95 8.80 -30.45
N ASP A 80 -17.08 9.33 -30.00
CA ASP A 80 -17.16 10.26 -28.87
C ASP A 80 -17.17 9.57 -27.48
N ALA A 81 -17.15 8.23 -27.41
CA ALA A 81 -17.43 7.49 -26.18
C ALA A 81 -16.43 7.73 -25.02
N PHE A 82 -15.24 8.25 -25.32
CA PHE A 82 -14.20 8.52 -24.33
C PHE A 82 -13.82 10.01 -24.24
N GLU A 83 -14.54 10.88 -24.94
CA GLU A 83 -14.22 12.31 -25.06
C GLU A 83 -15.00 13.17 -24.04
N ASN A 84 -15.51 12.55 -22.96
CA ASN A 84 -16.12 13.29 -21.87
C ASN A 84 -15.05 13.88 -20.93
N ASP A 85 -15.01 15.22 -20.91
CA ASP A 85 -14.25 16.07 -20.00
C ASP A 85 -14.49 15.68 -18.54
N TYR A 86 -13.56 14.92 -17.96
CA TYR A 86 -13.46 14.80 -16.50
C TYR A 86 -13.01 16.17 -15.97
N VAL A 87 -13.97 17.04 -15.69
CA VAL A 87 -13.79 18.08 -14.67
C VAL A 87 -13.58 17.30 -13.38
N GLU A 88 -12.32 17.08 -13.02
CA GLU A 88 -11.91 16.57 -11.72
C GLU A 88 -12.49 17.54 -10.69
N GLU A 89 -13.67 17.23 -10.14
CA GLU A 89 -14.23 18.00 -9.03
C GLU A 89 -13.17 17.99 -7.92
N PRO A 90 -12.67 19.17 -7.49
CA PRO A 90 -11.67 19.23 -6.44
C PRO A 90 -12.19 18.47 -5.23
N LEU A 91 -11.48 17.41 -4.84
CA LEU A 91 -11.83 16.64 -3.65
C LEU A 91 -11.97 17.58 -2.46
N PRO A 92 -13.03 17.46 -1.64
CA PRO A 92 -13.18 18.22 -0.41
C PRO A 92 -11.90 18.11 0.43
N GLU A 93 -11.43 19.21 0.99
CA GLU A 93 -10.18 19.29 1.75
C GLU A 93 -10.09 18.27 2.92
N GLU A 94 -11.22 17.72 3.35
CA GLU A 94 -11.32 16.73 4.43
C GLU A 94 -10.78 15.33 4.06
N GLU A 95 -10.72 14.98 2.77
CA GLU A 95 -10.17 13.68 2.29
C GLU A 95 -8.74 13.82 1.75
N GLN A 96 -8.19 15.04 1.74
CA GLN A 96 -6.77 15.23 1.48
C GLN A 96 -5.98 14.61 2.63
N VAL A 97 -5.33 13.48 2.34
CA VAL A 97 -4.36 12.85 3.23
C VAL A 97 -3.36 13.93 3.62
N ARG A 98 -3.38 14.35 4.90
CA ARG A 98 -2.38 15.28 5.42
C ARG A 98 -1.02 14.72 4.98
N PRO A 99 -0.20 15.45 4.20
CA PRO A 99 1.16 15.00 3.99
C PRO A 99 1.76 14.81 5.38
N PHE A 100 2.40 13.66 5.61
CA PHE A 100 3.07 13.34 6.87
C PHE A 100 3.81 14.60 7.33
N SER A 101 3.26 15.29 8.32
CA SER A 101 3.89 16.49 8.82
C SER A 101 5.20 16.06 9.46
N GLU A 102 6.25 16.84 9.21
CA GLU A 102 7.61 16.65 9.73
C GLU A 102 7.69 16.87 11.26
N ASP A 103 6.66 16.47 12.01
CA ASP A 103 6.57 16.65 13.46
C ASP A 103 6.98 15.40 14.25
N VAL A 104 7.55 14.39 13.58
CA VAL A 104 8.14 13.20 14.23
C VAL A 104 9.24 13.59 15.24
N ASP A 105 9.87 14.74 15.06
CA ASP A 105 10.90 15.25 15.97
C ASP A 105 10.35 15.88 17.26
N ALA A 106 9.07 16.27 17.30
CA ALA A 106 8.48 16.89 18.48
C ALA A 106 8.06 15.83 19.51
N SER A 107 7.43 14.74 19.08
CA SER A 107 7.02 13.66 20.00
C SER A 107 8.22 12.86 20.52
N ALA A 108 9.28 12.73 19.71
CA ALA A 108 10.54 12.11 20.14
C ALA A 108 11.20 12.91 21.28
N LYS A 109 11.20 14.25 21.20
CA LYS A 109 11.75 15.12 22.26
C LYS A 109 10.93 15.10 23.55
N GLU A 110 9.61 14.97 23.44
CA GLU A 110 8.74 14.86 24.63
C GLU A 110 8.92 13.53 25.37
N MET A 111 9.15 12.43 24.64
CA MET A 111 9.41 11.12 25.25
C MET A 111 10.81 11.01 25.87
N ASP A 112 11.83 11.64 25.27
CA ASP A 112 13.21 11.63 25.78
C ASP A 112 13.36 12.48 27.05
N ALA A 113 12.68 13.65 27.10
CA ALA A 113 12.65 14.50 28.29
C ALA A 113 11.94 13.85 29.49
N ALA A 114 10.91 13.05 29.25
CA ALA A 114 10.24 12.29 30.29
C ALA A 114 11.14 11.16 30.85
N ALA A 115 11.94 10.51 29.99
CA ALA A 115 12.87 9.47 30.39
C ALA A 115 14.05 10.01 31.21
N GLU A 116 14.61 11.18 30.87
CA GLU A 116 15.68 11.82 31.66
C GLU A 116 15.21 12.31 33.04
N ALA A 117 13.95 12.76 33.15
CA ALA A 117 13.37 13.20 34.41
C ALA A 117 13.14 12.04 35.40
N GLU A 118 12.81 10.84 34.91
CA GLU A 118 12.68 9.65 35.77
C GLU A 118 14.04 9.06 36.18
N ALA A 119 15.08 9.20 35.35
CA ALA A 119 16.43 8.72 35.65
C ALA A 119 17.14 9.53 36.75
N THR A 120 16.81 10.83 36.92
CA THR A 120 17.42 11.69 37.95
C THR A 120 16.73 11.63 39.32
N GLY A 121 15.59 10.96 39.45
CA GLY A 121 14.85 10.83 40.71
C GLY A 121 15.32 9.72 41.66
N THR A 122 16.21 8.81 41.24
CA THR A 122 16.51 7.57 42.00
C THR A 122 17.89 7.56 42.71
N THR A 123 18.68 8.64 42.67
CA THR A 123 20.06 8.66 43.24
C THR A 123 20.31 9.70 44.34
N ALA A 124 19.33 9.96 45.22
CA ALA A 124 19.55 10.77 46.43
C ALA A 124 18.90 10.12 47.67
N GLY A 125 19.57 9.13 48.27
CA GLY A 125 19.08 8.49 49.48
C GLY A 125 20.00 7.43 50.09
N ALA A 126 21.28 7.75 50.34
CA ALA A 126 22.12 6.95 51.25
C ALA A 126 23.18 7.83 51.94
N GLU A 127 23.38 7.54 53.24
CA GLU A 127 24.46 7.98 54.15
C GLU A 127 24.30 9.30 54.94
N LYS A 128 23.93 9.16 56.23
CA LYS A 128 24.54 9.92 57.33
C LYS A 128 25.00 8.97 58.43
N SER A 129 26.33 8.93 58.64
CA SER A 129 27.04 8.24 59.71
C SER A 129 27.45 9.21 60.85
N GLY A 130 27.46 8.67 62.08
CA GLY A 130 28.19 9.09 63.30
C GLY A 130 27.89 10.49 63.89
N ASP A 131 27.89 10.72 65.21
CA ASP A 131 28.72 10.10 66.25
C ASP A 131 28.13 10.27 67.67
N VAL A 132 28.84 9.70 68.64
CA VAL A 132 28.54 9.17 69.98
C VAL A 132 28.46 10.23 71.10
N ALA A 133 27.67 9.98 72.17
CA ALA A 133 28.14 9.93 73.58
C ALA A 133 27.04 9.85 74.68
N ALA A 134 27.37 9.05 75.71
CA ALA A 134 26.86 8.91 77.08
C ALA A 134 25.74 7.86 77.34
N VAL A 135 26.12 6.65 77.74
CA VAL A 135 26.49 6.26 79.13
C VAL A 135 27.69 5.32 79.09
#